data_AF-A0A0A1ML69-F1
#
_entry.id   AF-A0A0A1ML69-F1
#
_cell.length_a   1.000
_cell.length_b   1.000
_cell.length_c   1.000
_cell.angle_alpha   90.00
_cell.angle_beta   90.00
_cell.angle_gamma   90.00
#
_symmetry.space_group_name_H-M   'P 1'
#
loop_
_entity.id
_entity.type
_entity.pdbx_description
1 polymer ?
#
loop_
_entity_poly.entity_id
_entity_poly.type
_entity_poly.pdbx_seq_one_letter_code
_entity_poly.pdbx_strand_id
1 'polypeptide(L)'
;MMKIAVLQFEVEFGDVEANIEHVEKVFLNTDLNDIDTVVLPEMWTTGYDLENIQKLAMDNLEPIKGVIQRLAKKYSVNIVAGSVANTKGEGVLNTSFVVNRDGEFIHEYSKIHLVPMLNEPKYLVGGKNKAEVFELDGEKMGAVICYDLRFPELFRDLALDGAKIIFVVAEWPIERTAHWLTLLQARAIENQCYIVASNIIGKQPTGTEFAGKSIIINPFGEIMKQATSNEEEVLLEQLDMEYINRIRKEIPIFESRRTNYYKFN
;
A
#
# COMPACT_ATOMS: atom_id res chain seq x y z
N MET A 1 -15.63 8.06 -11.79
CA MET A 1 -15.13 6.67 -11.73
C MET A 1 -13.62 6.70 -11.79
N MET A 2 -12.94 5.74 -11.16
CA MET A 2 -11.48 5.57 -11.21
C MET A 2 -11.16 4.08 -11.34
N LYS A 3 -10.31 3.66 -12.28
CA LYS A 3 -9.93 2.25 -12.46
C LYS A 3 -8.60 1.96 -11.79
N ILE A 4 -8.56 0.92 -10.97
CA ILE A 4 -7.36 0.53 -10.22
C ILE A 4 -6.96 -0.90 -10.53
N ALA A 5 -5.65 -1.11 -10.68
CA ALA A 5 -5.00 -2.40 -10.77
C ALA A 5 -4.18 -2.67 -9.49
N VAL A 6 -4.47 -3.76 -8.79
CA VAL A 6 -3.73 -4.18 -7.59
C VAL A 6 -2.95 -5.44 -7.91
N LEU A 7 -1.63 -5.37 -7.75
CA LEU A 7 -0.74 -6.48 -8.06
C LEU A 7 -0.55 -7.35 -6.82
N GLN A 8 -0.67 -8.65 -7.00
CA GLN A 8 -0.32 -9.68 -6.04
C GLN A 8 0.59 -10.68 -6.72
N PHE A 9 1.81 -10.84 -6.21
CA PHE A 9 2.80 -11.77 -6.74
C PHE A 9 3.68 -12.31 -5.62
N GLU A 10 4.49 -13.31 -5.93
CA GLU A 10 5.53 -13.82 -5.03
C GLU A 10 6.80 -12.98 -5.21
N VAL A 11 7.36 -12.50 -4.11
CA VAL A 11 8.60 -11.71 -4.11
C VAL A 11 9.79 -12.66 -3.94
N GLU A 12 10.74 -12.59 -4.87
CA GLU A 12 11.99 -13.34 -4.78
C GLU A 12 12.84 -12.82 -3.62
N PHE A 13 13.28 -13.71 -2.75
CA PHE A 13 13.91 -13.32 -1.48
C PHE A 13 15.33 -12.76 -1.71
N GLY A 14 15.52 -11.47 -1.44
CA GLY A 14 16.81 -10.79 -1.55
C GLY A 14 17.30 -10.50 -2.97
N ASP A 15 16.52 -10.86 -4.01
CA ASP A 15 16.90 -10.65 -5.42
C ASP A 15 16.22 -9.42 -6.02
N VAL A 16 16.89 -8.28 -5.86
CA VAL A 16 16.41 -6.97 -6.33
C VAL A 16 16.19 -6.94 -7.83
N GLU A 17 17.09 -7.52 -8.60
CA GLU A 17 17.05 -7.46 -10.06
C GLU A 17 15.92 -8.34 -10.60
N ALA A 18 15.77 -9.56 -10.09
CA ALA A 18 14.68 -10.45 -10.47
C ALA A 18 13.31 -9.85 -10.16
N ASN A 19 13.15 -9.21 -8.99
CA ASN A 19 11.90 -8.57 -8.59
C ASN A 19 11.54 -7.36 -9.48
N ILE A 20 12.53 -6.54 -9.85
CA ILE A 20 12.32 -5.42 -10.79
C ILE A 20 11.89 -5.95 -12.16
N GLU A 21 12.61 -6.94 -12.70
CA GLU A 21 12.25 -7.56 -13.97
C GLU A 21 10.86 -8.19 -13.94
N HIS A 22 10.49 -8.81 -12.82
CA HIS A 22 9.17 -9.40 -12.63
C HIS A 22 8.08 -8.33 -12.74
N VAL A 23 8.21 -7.22 -12.01
CA VAL A 23 7.25 -6.10 -12.10
C VAL A 23 7.19 -5.52 -13.52
N GLU A 24 8.32 -5.33 -14.18
CA GLU A 24 8.34 -4.86 -15.58
C GLU A 24 7.61 -5.83 -16.53
N LYS A 25 7.74 -7.15 -16.32
CA LYS A 25 7.01 -8.19 -17.06
C LYS A 25 5.51 -8.17 -16.75
N VAL A 26 5.10 -7.98 -15.50
CA VAL A 26 3.68 -7.84 -15.13
C VAL A 26 3.07 -6.63 -15.82
N PHE A 27 3.74 -5.48 -15.81
CA PHE A 27 3.29 -4.29 -16.53
C PHE A 27 3.20 -4.51 -18.05
N LEU A 28 4.13 -5.27 -18.63
CA LEU A 28 4.12 -5.60 -20.05
C LEU A 28 2.95 -6.52 -20.44
N ASN A 29 2.62 -7.48 -19.57
CA ASN A 29 1.63 -8.51 -19.84
C ASN A 29 0.21 -8.17 -19.38
N THR A 30 0.05 -7.10 -18.60
CA THR A 30 -1.25 -6.61 -18.13
C THR A 30 -1.79 -5.57 -19.11
N ASP A 31 -3.05 -5.71 -19.50
CA ASP A 31 -3.76 -4.64 -20.22
C ASP A 31 -4.03 -3.49 -19.27
N LEU A 32 -3.15 -2.49 -19.29
CA LEU A 32 -3.25 -1.28 -18.49
C LEU A 32 -3.96 -0.14 -19.24
N ASN A 33 -4.57 -0.41 -20.40
CA ASN A 33 -5.37 0.60 -21.08
C ASN A 33 -6.52 1.06 -20.19
N ASP A 34 -6.71 2.37 -20.11
CA ASP A 34 -7.69 3.05 -19.25
C ASP A 34 -7.54 2.79 -17.74
N ILE A 35 -6.45 2.16 -17.26
CA ILE A 35 -6.18 2.05 -15.83
C ILE A 35 -5.63 3.39 -15.33
N ASP A 36 -6.17 3.90 -14.22
CA ASP A 36 -5.71 5.17 -13.65
C ASP A 36 -4.56 4.97 -12.67
N THR A 37 -4.63 3.92 -11.83
CA THR A 37 -3.64 3.68 -10.77
C THR A 37 -3.27 2.21 -10.64
N VAL A 38 -1.97 1.94 -10.53
CA VAL A 38 -1.40 0.62 -10.25
C VAL A 38 -0.82 0.60 -8.84
N VAL A 39 -1.03 -0.48 -8.09
CA VAL A 39 -0.57 -0.64 -6.70
C VAL A 39 0.32 -1.88 -6.57
N LEU A 40 1.53 -1.67 -6.07
CA LEU A 40 2.51 -2.73 -5.75
C LEU A 40 2.47 -3.10 -4.25
N PRO A 41 2.99 -4.28 -3.85
CA PRO A 41 3.00 -4.72 -2.45
C PRO A 41 4.15 -4.13 -1.63
N GLU A 42 4.20 -4.41 -0.32
CA GLU A 42 5.30 -3.99 0.56
C GLU A 42 6.61 -4.70 0.19
N MET A 43 7.75 -4.02 0.43
CA MET A 43 9.12 -4.55 0.35
C MET A 43 9.45 -5.37 -0.90
N TRP A 44 8.74 -5.10 -2.00
CA TRP A 44 8.67 -5.95 -3.18
C TRP A 44 9.99 -6.10 -3.94
N THR A 45 10.98 -5.24 -3.67
CA THR A 45 12.32 -5.36 -4.24
C THR A 45 13.19 -6.37 -3.51
N THR A 46 13.01 -6.60 -2.22
CA THR A 46 13.94 -7.40 -1.41
C THR A 46 13.27 -8.55 -0.67
N GLY A 47 11.95 -8.53 -0.55
CA GLY A 47 11.26 -9.28 0.49
C GLY A 47 11.76 -8.87 1.88
N TYR A 48 11.56 -9.76 2.86
CA TYR A 48 12.07 -9.59 4.22
C TYR A 48 13.45 -10.25 4.42
N ASP A 49 14.39 -10.10 3.46
CA ASP A 49 15.81 -10.40 3.68
C ASP A 49 16.47 -9.34 4.59
N LEU A 50 15.96 -9.27 5.83
CA LEU A 50 16.32 -8.26 6.81
C LEU A 50 17.80 -8.37 7.24
N GLU A 51 18.37 -9.57 7.21
CA GLU A 51 19.77 -9.79 7.59
C GLU A 51 20.74 -9.16 6.59
N ASN A 52 20.38 -9.10 5.30
CA ASN A 52 21.18 -8.47 4.26
C ASN A 52 20.67 -7.08 3.85
N ILE A 53 19.64 -6.55 4.52
CA ILE A 53 18.93 -5.35 4.07
C ILE A 53 19.81 -4.12 3.89
N GLN A 54 20.87 -3.99 4.69
CA GLN A 54 21.84 -2.90 4.57
C GLN A 54 22.57 -2.87 3.21
N LYS A 55 22.73 -4.04 2.57
CA LYS A 55 23.34 -4.17 1.25
C LYS A 55 22.32 -4.04 0.12
N LEU A 56 21.09 -4.46 0.38
CA LEU A 56 20.01 -4.52 -0.61
C LEU A 56 19.20 -3.22 -0.70
N ALA A 57 19.21 -2.40 0.35
CA ALA A 57 18.46 -1.17 0.40
C ALA A 57 18.94 -0.14 -0.63
N MET A 58 17.97 0.54 -1.23
CA MET A 58 18.18 1.59 -2.22
C MET A 58 18.63 2.88 -1.55
N ASP A 59 19.63 3.56 -2.08
CA ASP A 59 20.05 4.86 -1.56
C ASP A 59 19.10 5.95 -2.07
N ASN A 60 18.34 6.58 -1.17
CA ASN A 60 17.38 7.63 -1.53
C ASN A 60 16.42 7.23 -2.68
N LEU A 61 15.91 6.00 -2.62
CA LEU A 61 15.04 5.37 -3.62
C LEU A 61 15.67 5.18 -5.01
N GLU A 62 16.98 5.37 -5.19
CA GLU A 62 17.62 5.08 -6.49
C GLU A 62 18.24 3.69 -6.53
N PRO A 63 18.18 2.99 -7.68
CA PRO A 63 17.62 3.43 -8.97
C PRO A 63 16.10 3.22 -9.13
N ILE A 64 15.42 2.67 -8.11
CA ILE A 64 14.05 2.18 -8.23
C ILE A 64 13.02 3.27 -8.55
N LYS A 65 13.21 4.49 -8.05
CA LYS A 65 12.39 5.65 -8.38
C LYS A 65 12.41 5.91 -9.89
N GLY A 66 13.59 5.88 -10.51
CA GLY A 66 13.73 6.03 -11.96
C GLY A 66 13.04 4.91 -12.75
N VAL A 67 13.03 3.67 -12.26
CA VAL A 67 12.29 2.55 -12.87
C VAL A 67 10.79 2.85 -12.86
N ILE A 68 10.24 3.20 -11.68
CA ILE A 68 8.81 3.48 -11.52
C ILE A 68 8.39 4.70 -12.35
N GLN A 69 9.20 5.76 -12.41
CA GLN A 69 8.91 6.93 -13.28
C GLN A 69 8.84 6.58 -14.76
N ARG A 70 9.68 5.65 -15.23
CA ARG A 70 9.62 5.16 -16.62
C ARG A 70 8.37 4.34 -16.87
N LEU A 71 8.01 3.45 -15.94
CA LEU A 71 6.78 2.64 -16.06
C LEU A 71 5.54 3.54 -16.08
N ALA A 72 5.43 4.48 -15.14
CA ALA A 72 4.29 5.41 -15.05
C ALA A 72 4.08 6.16 -16.38
N LYS A 73 5.15 6.75 -16.94
CA LYS A 73 5.11 7.44 -18.24
C LYS A 73 4.76 6.51 -19.40
N LYS A 74 5.40 5.34 -19.46
CA LYS A 74 5.23 4.39 -20.58
C LYS A 74 3.79 3.92 -20.69
N TYR A 75 3.14 3.64 -19.56
CA TYR A 75 1.77 3.13 -19.53
C TYR A 75 0.72 4.20 -19.22
N SER A 76 1.14 5.45 -19.00
CA SER A 76 0.25 6.59 -18.67
C SER A 76 -0.63 6.34 -17.44
N VAL A 77 -0.07 5.70 -16.42
CA VAL A 77 -0.75 5.32 -15.16
C VAL A 77 -0.06 5.96 -13.95
N ASN A 78 -0.82 6.27 -12.91
CA ASN A 78 -0.25 6.55 -11.60
C ASN A 78 0.23 5.23 -10.96
N ILE A 79 1.26 5.29 -10.13
CA ILE A 79 1.81 4.13 -9.44
C ILE A 79 1.97 4.44 -7.94
N VAL A 80 1.22 3.70 -7.12
CA VAL A 80 1.52 3.53 -5.69
C VAL A 80 2.56 2.42 -5.62
N ALA A 81 3.82 2.80 -5.48
CA ALA A 81 4.97 1.94 -5.72
C ALA A 81 5.28 0.96 -4.58
N GLY A 82 4.22 0.48 -3.91
CA GLY A 82 4.37 -0.46 -2.82
C GLY A 82 5.20 0.14 -1.72
N SER A 83 6.14 -0.62 -1.20
CA SER A 83 7.27 -0.07 -0.48
C SER A 83 8.57 -0.80 -0.79
N VAL A 84 9.70 -0.17 -0.47
CA VAL A 84 11.04 -0.70 -0.70
C VAL A 84 11.93 -0.42 0.50
N ALA A 85 12.99 -1.22 0.66
CA ALA A 85 14.05 -0.93 1.59
C ALA A 85 14.86 0.26 1.09
N ASN A 86 14.93 1.32 1.89
CA ASN A 86 15.46 2.62 1.49
C ASN A 86 16.41 3.17 2.54
N THR A 87 17.67 3.36 2.19
CA THR A 87 18.67 3.99 3.06
C THR A 87 18.48 5.49 3.01
N LYS A 88 18.18 6.10 4.17
CA LYS A 88 18.23 7.55 4.37
C LYS A 88 18.83 7.91 5.71
N GLY A 89 19.79 8.83 5.71
CA GLY A 89 20.45 9.28 6.92
C GLY A 89 21.14 8.12 7.64
N GLU A 90 20.68 7.79 8.84
CA GLU A 90 21.37 6.86 9.75
C GLU A 90 20.86 5.40 9.67
N GLY A 91 19.96 5.06 8.76
CA GLY A 91 19.51 3.66 8.64
C GLY A 91 18.59 3.36 7.46
N VAL A 92 18.13 2.12 7.43
CA VAL A 92 17.21 1.60 6.39
C VAL A 92 15.78 1.77 6.86
N LEU A 93 14.94 2.36 6.01
CA LEU A 93 13.52 2.58 6.20
C LEU A 93 12.74 1.65 5.26
N ASN A 94 11.57 1.19 5.68
CA ASN A 94 10.57 0.63 4.77
C ASN A 94 9.74 1.79 4.20
N THR A 95 9.97 2.14 2.93
CA THR A 95 9.48 3.39 2.34
C THR A 95 8.56 3.13 1.15
N SER A 96 7.32 3.59 1.25
CA SER A 96 6.38 3.71 0.16
C SER A 96 6.56 5.05 -0.55
N PHE A 97 6.35 5.07 -1.86
CA PHE A 97 6.35 6.29 -2.64
C PHE A 97 5.35 6.23 -3.78
N VAL A 98 4.95 7.39 -4.29
CA VAL A 98 3.92 7.54 -5.32
C VAL A 98 4.46 8.35 -6.47
N VAL A 99 4.17 7.90 -7.68
CA VAL A 99 4.53 8.58 -8.92
C VAL A 99 3.28 8.74 -9.78
N ASN A 100 3.03 9.92 -10.35
CA ASN A 100 1.87 10.13 -11.23
C ASN A 100 2.14 9.63 -12.66
N ARG A 101 1.10 9.64 -13.51
CA ARG A 101 1.16 9.26 -14.93
C ARG A 101 2.17 10.05 -15.77
N ASP A 102 2.54 11.26 -15.34
CA ASP A 102 3.57 12.09 -15.96
C ASP A 102 4.99 11.77 -15.45
N GLY A 103 5.12 10.78 -14.58
CA GLY A 103 6.38 10.35 -13.94
C GLY A 103 6.91 11.35 -12.91
N GLU A 104 6.06 12.21 -12.35
CA GLU A 104 6.41 13.13 -11.27
C GLU A 104 6.33 12.41 -9.92
N PHE A 105 7.25 12.73 -9.01
CA PHE A 105 7.27 12.18 -7.66
C PHE A 105 6.26 12.94 -6.79
N ILE A 106 5.24 12.24 -6.31
CA ILE A 106 4.07 12.85 -5.65
C ILE A 106 4.14 12.76 -4.14
N HIS A 107 4.54 11.60 -3.62
CA HIS A 107 4.48 11.34 -2.19
C HIS A 107 5.52 10.31 -1.76
N GLU A 108 5.92 10.41 -0.49
CA GLU A 108 6.79 9.45 0.18
C GLU A 108 6.33 9.26 1.62
N TYR A 109 6.24 8.01 2.06
CA TYR A 109 5.91 7.66 3.43
C TYR A 109 6.78 6.48 3.89
N SER A 110 7.47 6.63 5.02
CA SER A 110 8.21 5.54 5.65
C SER A 110 7.43 4.98 6.84
N LYS A 111 7.30 3.64 6.89
CA LYS A 111 6.58 2.88 7.92
C LYS A 111 7.00 3.34 9.31
N ILE A 112 6.05 3.85 10.09
CA ILE A 112 6.33 4.33 11.46
C ILE A 112 6.21 3.20 12.49
N HIS A 113 5.33 2.22 12.24
CA HIS A 113 5.11 1.09 13.14
C HIS A 113 5.89 -0.13 12.67
N LEU A 114 7.08 -0.33 13.23
CA LEU A 114 7.89 -1.52 12.94
C LEU A 114 7.31 -2.77 13.64
N VAL A 115 7.41 -3.92 12.99
CA VAL A 115 6.94 -5.21 13.51
C VAL A 115 7.97 -5.81 14.47
N PRO A 116 7.72 -5.83 15.80
CA PRO A 116 8.69 -6.41 16.74
C PRO A 116 8.82 -7.92 16.59
N MET A 117 7.74 -8.60 16.19
CA MET A 117 7.71 -10.07 16.04
C MET A 117 8.53 -10.58 14.85
N LEU A 118 8.83 -9.72 13.87
CA LEU A 118 9.67 -10.02 12.72
C LEU A 118 11.09 -9.46 12.87
N ASN A 119 11.46 -9.00 14.08
CA ASN A 119 12.73 -8.34 14.36
C ASN A 119 13.01 -7.10 13.49
N GLU A 120 12.00 -6.45 12.92
CA GLU A 120 12.20 -5.22 12.13
C GLU A 120 13.02 -4.16 12.88
N PRO A 121 12.78 -3.86 14.19
CA PRO A 121 13.56 -2.86 14.91
C PRO A 121 15.06 -3.16 15.04
N LYS A 122 15.51 -4.38 14.75
CA LYS A 122 16.93 -4.74 14.71
C LYS A 122 17.61 -4.27 13.43
N TYR A 123 16.86 -4.17 12.32
CA TYR A 123 17.41 -3.97 10.98
C TYR A 123 16.92 -2.66 10.33
N LEU A 124 15.74 -2.19 10.72
CA LEU A 124 15.05 -1.03 10.18
C LEU A 124 14.91 0.08 11.21
N VAL A 125 14.81 1.30 10.72
CA VAL A 125 14.45 2.49 11.49
C VAL A 125 13.00 2.84 11.17
N GLY A 126 12.24 3.26 12.19
CA GLY A 126 10.87 3.73 12.00
C GLY A 126 10.86 5.13 11.36
N GLY A 127 9.91 5.36 10.46
CA GLY A 127 9.65 6.68 9.91
C GLY A 127 9.36 7.71 11.01
N LYS A 128 9.72 8.96 10.76
CA LYS A 128 9.52 10.09 11.69
C LYS A 128 8.47 11.09 11.23
N ASN A 129 7.93 10.91 10.02
CA ASN A 129 6.91 11.76 9.43
C ASN A 129 5.55 11.08 9.58
N LYS A 130 4.49 11.89 9.69
CA LYS A 130 3.12 11.39 9.66
C LYS A 130 2.80 10.85 8.26
N ALA A 131 1.85 9.93 8.16
CA ALA A 131 1.21 9.65 6.89
C ALA A 131 0.37 10.88 6.51
N GLU A 132 0.59 11.41 5.30
CA GLU A 132 -0.10 12.59 4.80
C GLU A 132 -0.91 12.22 3.56
N VAL A 133 -1.98 12.97 3.29
CA VAL A 133 -2.74 12.79 2.05
C VAL A 133 -1.94 13.34 0.87
N PHE A 134 -2.08 12.69 -0.27
CA PHE A 134 -1.59 13.15 -1.56
C PHE A 134 -2.72 13.17 -2.58
N GLU A 135 -2.52 13.83 -3.71
CA GLU A 135 -3.53 13.98 -4.75
C GLU A 135 -3.11 13.24 -6.03
N LEU A 136 -4.01 12.44 -6.58
CA LEU A 136 -3.90 11.86 -7.92
C LEU A 136 -5.22 12.12 -8.64
N ASP A 137 -5.14 12.65 -9.86
CA ASP A 137 -6.31 12.95 -10.71
C ASP A 137 -7.41 13.79 -10.00
N GLY A 138 -6.99 14.73 -9.15
CA GLY A 138 -7.90 15.61 -8.41
C GLY A 138 -8.52 14.98 -7.15
N GLU A 139 -8.13 13.75 -6.80
CA GLU A 139 -8.66 13.02 -5.66
C GLU A 139 -7.62 12.81 -4.57
N LYS A 140 -8.01 13.13 -3.32
CA LYS A 140 -7.16 12.92 -2.15
C LYS A 140 -7.11 11.45 -1.75
N MET A 141 -5.90 10.95 -1.54
CA MET A 141 -5.60 9.57 -1.20
C MET A 141 -4.57 9.52 -0.08
N GLY A 142 -4.43 8.36 0.56
CA GLY A 142 -3.37 8.09 1.52
C GLY A 142 -2.76 6.71 1.28
N ALA A 143 -1.56 6.49 1.79
CA ALA A 143 -0.89 5.20 1.73
C ALA A 143 -0.28 4.86 3.10
N VAL A 144 -0.43 3.60 3.51
CA VAL A 144 0.15 3.07 4.75
C VAL A 144 0.73 1.68 4.50
N ILE A 145 1.62 1.23 5.39
CA ILE A 145 2.44 0.05 5.15
C ILE A 145 2.15 -1.02 6.21
N CYS A 146 1.58 -2.14 5.75
CA CYS A 146 1.45 -3.40 6.48
C CYS A 146 1.00 -3.22 7.93
N TYR A 147 1.93 -3.31 8.89
CA TYR A 147 1.65 -3.25 10.33
C TYR A 147 0.91 -1.98 10.77
N ASP A 148 1.04 -0.89 10.02
CA ASP A 148 0.24 0.32 10.19
C ASP A 148 -1.28 0.03 10.19
N LEU A 149 -1.73 -1.01 9.48
CA LEU A 149 -3.11 -1.48 9.49
C LEU A 149 -3.66 -1.72 10.90
N ARG A 150 -2.81 -2.04 11.88
CA ARG A 150 -3.24 -2.27 13.27
C ARG A 150 -3.61 -0.98 14.02
N PHE A 151 -3.22 0.18 13.51
CA PHE A 151 -3.31 1.47 14.18
C PHE A 151 -4.41 2.33 13.53
N PRO A 152 -5.65 2.31 14.05
CA PRO A 152 -6.76 3.07 13.46
C PRO A 152 -6.51 4.57 13.37
N GLU A 153 -5.64 5.10 14.22
CA GLU A 153 -5.24 6.50 14.30
C GLU A 153 -4.76 7.02 12.94
N LEU A 154 -3.87 6.29 12.26
CA LEU A 154 -3.34 6.67 10.96
C LEU A 154 -4.42 6.81 9.90
N PHE A 155 -5.37 5.87 9.87
CA PHE A 155 -6.46 5.90 8.90
C PHE A 155 -7.45 7.00 9.21
N ARG A 156 -7.70 7.27 10.50
CA ARG A 156 -8.57 8.36 10.91
C ARG A 156 -7.99 9.71 10.50
N ASP A 157 -6.70 9.94 10.73
CA ASP A 157 -6.02 11.18 10.34
C ASP A 157 -6.13 11.41 8.83
N LEU A 158 -5.76 10.41 8.01
CA LEU A 158 -5.88 10.48 6.55
C LEU A 158 -7.31 10.78 6.10
N ALA A 159 -8.31 10.14 6.72
CA ALA A 159 -9.71 10.32 6.35
C ALA A 159 -10.24 11.71 6.74
N LEU A 160 -9.82 12.25 7.89
CA LEU A 160 -10.13 13.62 8.31
C LEU A 160 -9.50 14.67 7.39
N ASP A 161 -8.31 14.38 6.86
CA ASP A 161 -7.63 15.20 5.85
C ASP A 161 -8.24 15.08 4.44
N GLY A 162 -9.26 14.22 4.31
CA GLY A 162 -10.11 14.10 3.14
C GLY A 162 -9.78 12.91 2.24
N ALA A 163 -8.96 11.95 2.68
CA ALA A 163 -8.68 10.75 1.90
C ALA A 163 -9.98 10.04 1.49
N LYS A 164 -10.07 9.75 0.19
CA LYS A 164 -11.14 9.00 -0.45
C LYS A 164 -10.75 7.56 -0.72
N ILE A 165 -9.45 7.31 -0.93
CA ILE A 165 -8.84 5.99 -1.06
C ILE A 165 -7.67 5.92 -0.08
N ILE A 166 -7.56 4.83 0.68
CA ILE A 166 -6.35 4.52 1.45
C ILE A 166 -5.76 3.22 0.91
N PHE A 167 -4.53 3.31 0.43
CA PHE A 167 -3.74 2.18 -0.03
C PHE A 167 -3.05 1.50 1.16
N VAL A 168 -3.16 0.17 1.23
CA VAL A 168 -2.47 -0.64 2.22
C VAL A 168 -1.55 -1.61 1.50
N VAL A 169 -0.26 -1.36 1.52
CA VAL A 169 0.74 -2.21 0.85
C VAL A 169 1.40 -3.11 1.90
N ALA A 170 1.45 -4.42 1.65
CA ALA A 170 1.81 -5.38 2.70
C ALA A 170 2.54 -6.64 2.21
N GLU A 171 3.28 -7.24 3.13
CA GLU A 171 3.63 -8.66 3.16
C GLU A 171 3.02 -9.27 4.44
N TRP A 172 1.69 -9.43 4.44
CA TRP A 172 0.93 -9.87 5.60
C TRP A 172 0.92 -11.40 5.74
N PRO A 173 1.29 -11.94 6.90
CA PRO A 173 1.48 -13.37 7.09
C PRO A 173 0.17 -14.17 7.13
N ILE A 174 0.20 -15.41 6.62
CA ILE A 174 -0.96 -16.29 6.47
C ILE A 174 -1.61 -16.63 7.81
N GLU A 175 -0.84 -16.73 8.90
CA GLU A 175 -1.34 -17.02 10.25
C GLU A 175 -2.18 -15.88 10.83
N ARG A 176 -2.19 -14.72 10.17
CA ARG A 176 -2.97 -13.53 10.55
C ARG A 176 -3.94 -13.11 9.45
N THR A 177 -4.30 -14.01 8.55
CA THR A 177 -5.28 -13.77 7.47
C THR A 177 -6.61 -13.21 7.99
N ALA A 178 -7.13 -13.72 9.12
CA ALA A 178 -8.35 -13.19 9.70
C ALA A 178 -8.21 -11.70 10.10
N HIS A 179 -7.04 -11.31 10.63
CA HIS A 179 -6.77 -9.91 10.98
C HIS A 179 -6.67 -9.03 9.74
N TRP A 180 -6.05 -9.53 8.65
CA TRP A 180 -5.96 -8.81 7.38
C TRP A 180 -7.34 -8.39 6.88
N LEU A 181 -8.24 -9.37 6.72
CA LEU A 181 -9.58 -9.13 6.19
C LEU A 181 -10.43 -8.25 7.12
N THR A 182 -10.46 -8.57 8.42
CA THR A 182 -11.29 -7.84 9.38
C THR A 182 -10.84 -6.40 9.57
N LEU A 183 -9.52 -6.15 9.69
CA LEU A 183 -9.02 -4.80 9.89
C LEU A 183 -9.24 -3.94 8.65
N LEU A 184 -8.98 -4.45 7.44
CA LEU A 184 -9.20 -3.69 6.21
C LEU A 184 -10.68 -3.29 6.04
N GLN A 185 -11.61 -4.21 6.30
CA GLN A 185 -13.03 -3.88 6.29
C GLN A 185 -13.38 -2.85 7.35
N ALA A 186 -12.86 -2.99 8.58
CA ALA A 186 -13.07 -2.01 9.63
C ALA A 186 -12.57 -0.61 9.23
N ARG A 187 -11.39 -0.52 8.59
CA ARG A 187 -10.83 0.75 8.10
C ARG A 187 -11.70 1.40 7.03
N ALA A 188 -12.27 0.61 6.11
CA ALA A 188 -13.20 1.12 5.11
C ALA A 188 -14.47 1.69 5.75
N ILE A 189 -15.09 0.91 6.66
CA ILE A 189 -16.35 1.25 7.33
C ILE A 189 -16.18 2.50 8.21
N GLU A 190 -15.18 2.49 9.10
CA GLU A 190 -15.06 3.52 10.12
C GLU A 190 -14.58 4.85 9.52
N ASN A 191 -13.96 4.84 8.35
CA ASN A 191 -13.44 6.05 7.68
C ASN A 191 -14.19 6.42 6.40
N GLN A 192 -15.19 5.63 6.00
CA GLN A 192 -16.02 5.86 4.82
C GLN A 192 -15.18 6.25 3.60
N CYS A 193 -14.19 5.41 3.30
CA CYS A 193 -13.28 5.55 2.18
C CYS A 193 -13.08 4.18 1.52
N TYR A 194 -12.61 4.16 0.28
CA TYR A 194 -12.15 2.91 -0.32
C TYR A 194 -10.87 2.45 0.38
N ILE A 195 -10.75 1.15 0.58
CA ILE A 195 -9.49 0.51 0.96
C ILE A 195 -9.03 -0.34 -0.21
N VAL A 196 -7.81 -0.08 -0.68
CA VAL A 196 -7.18 -0.79 -1.78
C VAL A 196 -5.89 -1.40 -1.24
N ALA A 197 -5.87 -2.72 -1.08
CA ALA A 197 -4.81 -3.39 -0.37
C ALA A 197 -4.08 -4.40 -1.26
N SER A 198 -2.77 -4.22 -1.41
CA SER A 198 -1.86 -5.13 -2.12
C SER A 198 -1.07 -5.93 -1.11
N ASN A 199 -1.07 -7.25 -1.27
CA ASN A 199 -0.33 -8.19 -0.46
C ASN A 199 0.41 -9.19 -1.36
N ILE A 200 1.45 -9.83 -0.84
CA ILE A 200 2.19 -10.88 -1.56
C ILE A 200 1.66 -12.28 -1.24
N ILE A 201 2.05 -13.23 -2.06
CA ILE A 201 1.87 -14.67 -1.86
C ILE A 201 3.24 -15.34 -1.66
N GLY A 202 3.21 -16.66 -1.46
CA GLY A 202 4.42 -17.46 -1.40
C GLY A 202 5.00 -17.58 0.00
N LYS A 203 6.16 -18.22 0.07
CA LYS A 203 6.83 -18.53 1.34
C LYS A 203 8.31 -18.20 1.26
N GLN A 204 8.76 -17.31 2.14
CA GLN A 204 10.16 -16.93 2.21
C GLN A 204 11.03 -18.00 2.90
N PRO A 205 12.34 -18.04 2.61
CA PRO A 205 13.30 -18.95 3.27
C PRO A 205 13.34 -18.83 4.80
N THR A 206 12.94 -17.68 5.35
CA THR A 206 12.78 -17.45 6.80
C THR A 206 11.66 -18.29 7.42
N GLY A 207 10.81 -18.90 6.60
CA GLY A 207 9.69 -19.74 7.01
C GLY A 207 8.34 -19.03 7.04
N THR A 208 8.31 -17.70 6.87
CA THR A 208 7.07 -16.92 6.79
C THR A 208 6.36 -17.17 5.46
N GLU A 209 5.08 -17.52 5.55
CA GLU A 209 4.17 -17.70 4.41
C GLU A 209 3.15 -16.56 4.41
N PHE A 210 2.83 -16.02 3.24
CA PHE A 210 2.01 -14.81 3.11
C PHE A 210 0.58 -15.12 2.68
N ALA A 211 -0.34 -14.27 3.12
CA ALA A 211 -1.76 -14.54 3.01
C ALA A 211 -2.34 -14.38 1.59
N GLY A 212 -1.63 -13.72 0.67
CA GLY A 212 -2.21 -13.19 -0.56
C GLY A 212 -3.42 -12.33 -0.23
N LYS A 213 -4.55 -12.62 -0.86
CA LYS A 213 -5.85 -11.97 -0.59
C LYS A 213 -5.74 -10.45 -0.64
N SER A 214 -4.99 -9.92 -1.61
CA SER A 214 -5.13 -8.53 -2.04
C SER A 214 -6.61 -8.23 -2.26
N ILE A 215 -7.07 -7.04 -1.87
CA ILE A 215 -8.50 -6.80 -1.69
C ILE A 215 -8.85 -5.34 -1.91
N ILE A 216 -10.03 -5.11 -2.49
CA ILE A 216 -10.62 -3.80 -2.72
C ILE A 216 -11.97 -3.78 -2.00
N ILE A 217 -12.16 -2.79 -1.12
CA ILE A 217 -13.33 -2.66 -0.24
C ILE A 217 -13.92 -1.28 -0.42
N ASN A 218 -15.24 -1.21 -0.55
CA ASN A 218 -15.95 0.06 -0.71
C ASN A 218 -16.15 0.79 0.63
N PRO A 219 -16.54 2.09 0.62
CA PRO A 219 -16.79 2.88 1.84
C PRO A 219 -17.85 2.32 2.80
N PHE A 220 -18.67 1.36 2.36
CA PHE A 220 -19.67 0.69 3.20
C PHE A 220 -19.15 -0.62 3.82
N GLY A 221 -17.92 -1.02 3.50
CA GLY A 221 -17.28 -2.24 4.00
C GLY A 221 -17.51 -3.49 3.14
N GLU A 222 -18.15 -3.34 1.98
CA GLU A 222 -18.38 -4.45 1.06
C GLU A 222 -17.10 -4.74 0.26
N ILE A 223 -16.74 -6.02 0.21
CA ILE A 223 -15.61 -6.49 -0.58
C ILE A 223 -16.03 -6.48 -2.04
N MET A 224 -15.42 -5.59 -2.83
CA MET A 224 -15.67 -5.50 -4.28
C MET A 224 -14.94 -6.60 -5.02
N LYS A 225 -13.67 -6.82 -4.67
CA LYS A 225 -12.80 -7.82 -5.29
C LYS A 225 -11.75 -8.31 -4.31
N GLN A 226 -11.41 -9.59 -4.36
CA GLN A 226 -10.40 -10.20 -3.52
C GLN A 226 -9.65 -11.27 -4.32
N ALA A 227 -8.33 -11.28 -4.19
CA ALA A 227 -7.45 -12.29 -4.74
C ALA A 227 -7.60 -13.62 -3.99
N THR A 228 -7.07 -14.68 -4.59
CA THR A 228 -6.76 -15.94 -3.93
C THR A 228 -5.60 -15.76 -2.94
N SER A 229 -5.34 -16.81 -2.15
CA SER A 229 -4.25 -16.82 -1.16
C SER A 229 -2.90 -17.25 -1.72
N ASN A 230 -2.84 -17.76 -2.95
CA ASN A 230 -1.70 -18.53 -3.42
C ASN A 230 -1.44 -18.41 -4.93
N GLU A 231 -2.20 -17.59 -5.67
CA GLU A 231 -1.97 -17.33 -7.08
C GLU A 231 -1.53 -15.88 -7.30
N GLU A 232 -0.65 -15.71 -8.28
CA GLU A 232 -0.28 -14.41 -8.81
C GLU A 232 -1.47 -13.84 -9.59
N GLU A 233 -1.90 -12.63 -9.24
CA GLU A 233 -3.12 -12.03 -9.75
C GLU A 233 -2.99 -10.51 -9.89
N VAL A 234 -3.67 -9.97 -10.91
CA VAL A 234 -3.89 -8.53 -11.05
C VAL A 234 -5.38 -8.22 -10.90
N LEU A 235 -5.74 -7.55 -9.81
CA LEU A 235 -7.12 -7.20 -9.54
C LEU A 235 -7.44 -5.88 -10.22
N LEU A 236 -8.24 -5.96 -11.28
CA LEU A 236 -8.80 -4.78 -11.96
C LEU A 236 -10.19 -4.48 -11.39
N GLU A 237 -10.42 -3.26 -10.93
CA GLU A 237 -11.71 -2.82 -10.40
C GLU A 237 -11.99 -1.34 -10.67
N GLN A 238 -13.27 -0.97 -10.72
CA GLN A 238 -13.70 0.41 -10.98
C GLN A 238 -14.38 1.01 -9.75
N LEU A 239 -13.82 2.11 -9.24
CA LEU A 239 -14.30 2.79 -8.05
C LEU A 239 -15.21 3.96 -8.44
N ASP A 240 -16.38 4.06 -7.78
CA ASP A 240 -17.27 5.20 -7.90
C ASP A 240 -16.92 6.25 -6.83
N MET A 241 -16.13 7.26 -7.22
CA MET A 241 -15.71 8.33 -6.31
C MET A 241 -16.89 9.13 -5.74
N GLU A 242 -18.04 9.17 -6.41
CA GLU A 242 -19.25 9.83 -5.90
C GLU A 242 -19.98 8.99 -4.84
N TYR A 243 -19.71 7.68 -4.76
CA TYR A 243 -20.30 6.81 -3.74
C TYR A 243 -19.88 7.22 -2.33
N ILE A 244 -18.65 7.71 -2.16
CA ILE A 244 -18.15 8.22 -0.87
C ILE A 244 -19.04 9.36 -0.36
N ASN A 245 -19.36 10.32 -1.24
CA ASN A 245 -20.20 11.46 -0.90
C ASN A 245 -21.61 11.01 -0.46
N ARG A 246 -22.15 9.98 -1.13
CA ARG A 246 -23.45 9.39 -0.77
C ARG A 246 -23.42 8.76 0.62
N ILE A 247 -22.42 7.90 0.90
CA ILE A 247 -22.29 7.22 2.19
C ILE A 247 -22.04 8.20 3.34
N ARG A 248 -21.16 9.19 3.16
CA ARG A 248 -20.88 10.21 4.18
C ARG A 248 -22.10 11.08 4.49
N LYS A 249 -22.99 11.29 3.52
CA LYS A 249 -24.27 12.00 3.74
C LYS A 249 -25.30 11.14 4.47
N GLU A 250 -25.38 9.85 4.13
CA GLU A 250 -26.33 8.91 4.75
C GLU A 250 -25.96 8.61 6.20
N ILE A 251 -24.66 8.44 6.48
CA ILE A 251 -24.13 8.13 7.80
C ILE A 251 -23.04 9.17 8.14
N PRO A 252 -23.37 10.35 8.67
CA PRO A 252 -22.41 11.46 8.87
C PRO A 252 -21.55 11.26 10.13
N ILE A 253 -20.70 10.23 10.12
CA ILE A 253 -19.90 9.85 11.30
C ILE A 253 -18.90 10.94 11.69
N PHE A 254 -18.35 11.69 10.73
CA PHE A 254 -17.36 12.72 10.98
C PHE A 254 -17.97 13.94 11.68
N GLU A 255 -19.21 14.31 11.34
CA GLU A 255 -19.96 15.36 12.02
C GLU A 255 -20.43 14.92 13.41
N SER A 256 -20.59 13.61 13.61
CA SER A 256 -21.04 13.01 14.87
C SER A 256 -19.89 12.79 15.88
N ARG A 257 -18.65 13.14 15.52
CA ARG A 257 -17.48 13.02 16.40
C ARG A 257 -17.63 13.95 17.61
N ARG A 258 -17.30 13.43 18.79
CA ARG A 258 -17.28 14.19 20.05
C ARG A 258 -15.84 14.32 20.58
N THR A 259 -15.02 15.11 19.89
CA THR A 259 -13.58 15.24 20.14
C THR A 259 -13.21 15.67 21.56
N ASN A 260 -14.11 16.33 22.29
CA ASN A 260 -13.91 16.67 23.70
C ASN A 260 -13.88 15.44 24.65
N TYR A 261 -14.28 14.24 24.21
CA TYR A 261 -14.42 13.05 25.05
C TYR A 261 -13.34 11.99 24.82
N TYR A 262 -12.44 12.18 23.87
CA TYR A 262 -11.34 11.26 23.60
C TYR A 262 -10.10 12.00 23.12
N LYS A 263 -8.92 11.40 23.33
CA LYS A 263 -7.61 12.03 23.07
C LYS A 263 -7.21 12.06 21.58
N PHE A 264 -8.19 12.16 20.69
CA PHE A 264 -8.00 12.10 19.25
C PHE A 264 -8.77 13.27 18.60
N ASN A 265 -8.05 14.31 18.18
CA ASN A 265 -8.64 15.50 17.57
C ASN A 265 -9.05 15.20 16.13
#